data_AF-A0A2T4J0W6-F1
#
_entry.id   AF-A0A2T4J0W6-F1
#
_cell.length_a   1.000
_cell.length_b   1.000
_cell.length_c   1.000
_cell.angle_alpha   90.00
_cell.angle_beta   90.00
_cell.angle_gamma   90.00
#
_symmetry.space_group_name_H-M   'P 1'
#
loop_
_entity.id
_entity.type
_entity.pdbx_description
1 polymer ?
#
loop_
_entity_poly.entity_id
_entity_poly.type
_entity_poly.pdbx_seq_one_letter_code
_entity_poly.pdbx_strand_id
1 'polypeptide(L)'
;MIAFHGSPVRFDRFDPAKIGSQWRNHGASGRGIYLTDSRDVATGYAVPGWRGGAAVRAQDDTGFVYEVEAPAAAYIDCDTLCDEQPEPAKSIFRNAVSVLHGPMARWWLHVLADAPNSRYYYSQVGKLLCFARKNGSPLEPVLAEAGYVGSKKRVEVWNGACEFCVFQTDRLRILSAQPHQRIAA
;
A
#
# COMPACT_ATOMS: atom_id res chain seq x y z
N MET A 1 -4.40 7.68 14.14
CA MET A 1 -5.19 6.43 14.22
C MET A 1 -4.27 5.29 14.63
N ILE A 2 -4.79 4.25 15.28
CA ILE A 2 -4.03 3.04 15.57
C ILE A 2 -4.20 2.07 14.40
N ALA A 3 -3.09 1.51 13.93
CA ALA A 3 -3.04 0.50 12.89
C ALA A 3 -1.91 -0.50 13.20
N PHE A 4 -1.85 -1.59 12.44
CA PHE A 4 -0.95 -2.69 12.63
C PHE A 4 -0.07 -2.93 11.40
N HIS A 5 1.17 -3.35 11.64
CA HIS A 5 2.11 -3.75 10.59
C HIS A 5 2.71 -5.10 10.94
N GLY A 6 2.73 -6.02 9.97
CA GLY A 6 3.40 -7.30 10.09
C GLY A 6 4.73 -7.29 9.36
N SER A 7 5.80 -7.75 10.01
CA SER A 7 7.12 -7.91 9.38
C SER A 7 7.85 -9.16 9.88
N PRO A 8 8.58 -9.87 8.99
CA PRO A 8 9.43 -11.00 9.39
C PRO A 8 10.71 -10.58 10.11
N VAL A 9 11.03 -9.27 10.12
CA VAL A 9 12.24 -8.73 10.73
C VAL A 9 11.91 -7.72 11.80
N ARG A 10 12.76 -7.68 12.83
CA ARG A 10 12.69 -6.67 13.88
C ARG A 10 13.37 -5.38 13.43
N PHE A 11 12.69 -4.26 13.64
CA PHE A 11 13.21 -2.90 13.53
C PHE A 11 12.60 -1.99 14.61
N ASP A 12 13.21 -0.83 14.80
CA ASP A 12 12.84 0.21 15.76
C ASP A 12 12.24 1.46 15.10
N ARG A 13 12.35 1.58 13.77
CA ARG A 13 11.75 2.66 12.98
C ARG A 13 11.40 2.23 11.57
N PHE A 14 10.42 2.90 10.96
CA PHE A 14 10.14 2.76 9.53
C PHE A 14 11.19 3.51 8.71
N ASP A 15 11.87 2.78 7.83
CA ASP A 15 12.85 3.34 6.90
C ASP A 15 12.28 3.39 5.47
N PRO A 16 11.97 4.58 4.92
CA PRO A 16 11.42 4.69 3.57
C PRO A 16 12.37 4.14 2.49
N ALA A 17 13.68 4.08 2.75
CA ALA A 17 14.64 3.48 1.82
C ALA A 17 14.44 1.96 1.65
N LYS A 18 13.69 1.31 2.54
CA LYS A 18 13.35 -0.12 2.44
C LYS A 18 12.10 -0.39 1.60
N ILE A 19 11.31 0.62 1.24
CA ILE A 19 10.08 0.44 0.44
C ILE A 19 10.43 -0.19 -0.92
N GLY A 20 9.82 -1.33 -1.21
CA GLY A 20 10.04 -2.08 -2.45
C GLY A 20 11.34 -2.89 -2.49
N SER A 21 12.17 -2.90 -1.43
CA SER A 21 13.45 -3.64 -1.41
C SER A 21 13.27 -5.15 -1.57
N GLN A 22 12.22 -5.72 -1.00
CA GLN A 22 11.89 -7.15 -1.12
C GLN A 22 10.89 -7.46 -2.25
N TRP A 23 10.12 -6.45 -2.69
CA TRP A 23 9.07 -6.63 -3.68
C TRP A 23 8.94 -5.39 -4.57
N ARG A 24 9.87 -5.27 -5.53
CA ARG A 24 10.11 -4.03 -6.30
C ARG A 24 8.92 -3.56 -7.14
N ASN A 25 7.94 -4.42 -7.41
CA ASN A 25 6.91 -4.17 -8.42
C ASN A 25 5.45 -4.35 -7.98
N HIS A 26 5.13 -4.69 -6.72
CA HIS A 26 3.72 -4.98 -6.35
C HIS A 26 3.25 -4.39 -5.02
N GLY A 27 3.32 -3.07 -4.88
CA GLY A 27 2.40 -2.37 -3.97
C GLY A 27 1.02 -2.24 -4.65
N ALA A 28 -0.04 -2.74 -4.00
CA ALA A 28 -1.39 -2.74 -4.56
C ALA A 28 -1.99 -1.32 -4.66
N SER A 29 -1.58 -0.42 -3.76
CA SER A 29 -2.30 0.83 -3.50
C SER A 29 -1.38 2.06 -3.42
N GLY A 30 -0.09 1.95 -3.74
CA GLY A 30 0.87 3.06 -3.68
C GLY A 30 2.29 2.64 -3.30
N ARG A 31 3.21 3.61 -3.26
CA ARG A 31 4.58 3.43 -2.76
C ARG A 31 4.70 4.03 -1.35
N GLY A 32 4.56 3.20 -0.33
CA GLY A 32 4.56 3.60 1.06
C GLY A 32 4.75 2.43 2.02
N ILE A 33 4.53 2.68 3.31
CA ILE A 33 4.49 1.65 4.35
C ILE A 33 3.05 1.15 4.48
N TYR A 34 2.90 -0.17 4.39
CA TYR A 34 1.60 -0.82 4.44
C TYR A 34 1.21 -1.12 5.88
N LEU A 35 0.03 -0.69 6.28
CA LEU A 35 -0.59 -0.93 7.58
C LEU A 35 -1.99 -1.52 7.37
N THR A 36 -2.61 -1.98 8.44
CA THR A 36 -4.02 -2.40 8.44
C THR A 36 -4.67 -2.07 9.78
N ASP A 37 -5.98 -1.87 9.81
CA ASP A 37 -6.73 -1.76 11.07
C ASP A 37 -6.99 -3.12 11.74
N SER A 38 -6.67 -4.22 11.08
CA SER A 38 -6.81 -5.58 11.62
C SER A 38 -5.49 -6.18 12.06
N ARG A 39 -5.38 -6.46 13.36
CA ARG A 39 -4.23 -7.15 13.92
C ARG A 39 -4.04 -8.55 13.31
N ASP A 40 -5.14 -9.27 13.06
CA ASP A 40 -5.12 -10.61 12.47
C ASP A 40 -4.66 -10.63 11.02
N VAL A 41 -4.89 -9.54 10.28
CA VAL A 41 -4.30 -9.38 8.95
C VAL A 41 -2.80 -9.17 9.09
N ALA A 42 -2.36 -8.30 10.00
CA ALA A 42 -0.94 -8.01 10.22
C ALA A 42 -0.14 -9.25 10.65
N THR A 43 -0.71 -10.17 11.44
CA THR A 43 -0.02 -11.43 11.82
C THR A 43 0.33 -12.28 10.60
N GLY A 44 -0.54 -12.33 9.58
CA GLY A 44 -0.28 -13.03 8.32
C GLY A 44 0.94 -12.49 7.55
N TYR A 45 1.25 -11.19 7.70
CA TYR A 45 2.43 -10.56 7.10
C TYR A 45 3.67 -10.65 8.00
N ALA A 46 3.51 -10.86 9.32
CA ALA A 46 4.63 -11.09 10.23
C ALA A 46 5.36 -12.39 9.90
N VAL A 47 4.63 -13.44 9.49
CA VAL A 47 5.20 -14.72 9.07
C VAL A 47 4.64 -15.08 7.70
N PRO A 48 5.17 -14.52 6.60
CA PRO A 48 4.57 -14.68 5.28
C PRO A 48 4.73 -16.12 4.75
N GLY A 49 3.66 -16.91 4.80
CA GLY A 49 3.63 -18.32 4.36
C GLY A 49 3.66 -18.50 2.85
N TRP A 50 3.34 -17.44 2.10
CA TRP A 50 3.31 -17.42 0.64
C TRP A 50 4.70 -17.27 -0.02
N ARG A 51 5.79 -17.23 0.77
CA ARG A 51 7.17 -17.20 0.26
C ARG A 51 7.60 -18.58 -0.24
N GLY A 52 6.99 -19.04 -1.33
CA GLY A 52 7.43 -20.23 -2.09
C GLY A 52 8.76 -20.05 -2.85
N GLY A 53 9.50 -18.96 -2.62
CA GLY A 53 10.83 -18.72 -3.16
C GLY A 53 11.88 -18.88 -2.08
N ALA A 54 12.88 -19.74 -2.33
CA ALA A 54 13.92 -20.22 -1.41
C ALA A 54 14.76 -19.18 -0.62
N ALA A 55 14.51 -17.87 -0.75
CA ALA A 55 15.37 -16.82 -0.22
C ALA A 55 15.00 -16.32 1.18
N VAL A 56 13.80 -16.59 1.70
CA VAL A 56 13.48 -16.34 3.11
C VAL A 56 12.65 -17.51 3.62
N ARG A 57 13.31 -18.67 3.79
CA ARG A 57 12.92 -19.54 4.91
C ARG A 57 13.13 -18.67 6.14
N ALA A 58 12.07 -18.04 6.65
CA ALA A 58 12.09 -17.53 8.01
C ALA A 58 12.47 -18.76 8.84
N GLN A 59 13.69 -18.77 9.35
CA GLN A 59 14.33 -19.97 9.85
C GLN A 59 13.55 -20.59 11.03
N ASP A 60 12.59 -19.82 11.59
CA ASP A 60 11.87 -20.15 12.82
C ASP A 60 10.34 -19.91 12.79
N ASP A 61 9.68 -19.69 11.65
CA ASP A 61 8.22 -19.36 11.60
C ASP A 61 7.82 -18.20 12.56
N THR A 62 8.76 -17.31 12.85
CA THR A 62 8.60 -16.15 13.73
C THR A 62 8.68 -14.84 12.96
N GLY A 63 8.04 -13.82 13.52
CA GLY A 63 8.01 -12.46 13.02
C GLY A 63 7.54 -11.48 14.10
N PHE A 64 7.19 -10.27 13.71
CA PHE A 64 6.77 -9.21 14.61
C PHE A 64 5.51 -8.53 14.10
N VAL A 65 4.56 -8.32 15.00
CA VAL A 65 3.39 -7.47 14.79
C VAL A 65 3.60 -6.19 15.55
N TYR A 66 3.57 -5.09 14.82
CA TYR A 66 3.76 -3.75 15.31
C TYR A 66 2.41 -3.07 15.48
N GLU A 67 2.20 -2.45 16.63
CA GLU A 67 1.17 -1.44 16.81
C GLU A 67 1.75 -0.08 16.47
N VAL A 68 1.06 0.65 15.60
CA VAL A 68 1.58 1.86 14.95
C VAL A 68 0.55 2.96 15.10
N GLU A 69 1.01 4.10 15.61
CA GLU A 69 0.28 5.36 15.47
C GLU A 69 0.56 5.93 14.07
N ALA A 70 -0.49 5.98 13.26
CA ALA A 70 -0.48 6.56 11.93
C ALA A 70 -1.22 7.91 11.89
N PRO A 71 -0.89 8.83 10.96
CA PRO A 71 -1.55 10.13 10.87
C PRO A 71 -3.06 10.02 10.72
N ALA A 72 -3.83 10.77 11.52
CA ALA A 72 -5.29 10.83 11.44
C ALA A 72 -5.78 11.86 10.40
N ALA A 73 -5.19 11.84 9.21
CA ALA A 73 -5.47 12.81 8.14
C ALA A 73 -6.16 12.13 6.94
N ALA A 74 -6.37 12.87 5.85
CA ALA A 74 -7.06 12.34 4.68
C ALA A 74 -6.24 11.25 3.97
N TYR A 75 -6.92 10.15 3.62
CA TYR A 75 -6.38 9.07 2.78
C TYR A 75 -7.15 9.04 1.47
N ILE A 76 -6.44 8.79 0.37
CA ILE A 76 -7.07 8.49 -0.92
C ILE A 76 -7.82 7.17 -0.82
N ASP A 77 -9.10 7.17 -1.21
CA ASP A 77 -9.92 5.97 -1.17
C ASP A 77 -9.73 5.15 -2.45
N CYS A 78 -9.04 4.02 -2.36
CA CYS A 78 -8.79 3.17 -3.52
C CYS A 78 -10.03 2.38 -3.98
N ASP A 79 -11.13 2.39 -3.24
CA ASP A 79 -12.40 1.80 -3.69
C ASP A 79 -13.21 2.77 -4.57
N THR A 80 -12.83 4.06 -4.58
CA THR A 80 -13.44 5.12 -5.39
C THR A 80 -12.66 5.33 -6.70
N LEU A 81 -13.37 5.52 -7.82
CA LEU A 81 -12.73 5.77 -9.11
C LEU A 81 -12.00 7.12 -9.12
N CYS A 82 -10.98 7.27 -9.97
CA CYS A 82 -10.17 8.49 -10.05
C CYS A 82 -11.02 9.76 -10.29
N ASP A 83 -12.07 9.68 -11.11
CA ASP A 83 -12.97 10.79 -11.46
C ASP A 83 -14.03 11.13 -10.39
N GLU A 84 -14.16 10.25 -9.40
CA GLU A 84 -15.12 10.33 -8.30
C GLU A 84 -14.45 10.76 -6.98
N GLN A 85 -13.13 10.88 -6.97
CA GLN A 85 -12.37 11.36 -5.82
C GLN A 85 -12.77 12.81 -5.48
N PRO A 86 -12.66 13.23 -4.21
CA PRO A 86 -12.78 14.63 -3.86
C PRO A 86 -11.62 15.45 -4.48
N GLU A 87 -11.85 16.76 -4.63
CA GLU A 87 -10.76 17.68 -4.94
C GLU A 87 -9.82 17.81 -3.71
N PRO A 88 -8.51 18.01 -3.91
CA PRO A 88 -7.83 18.16 -5.22
C PRO A 88 -7.40 16.84 -5.89
N ALA A 89 -7.63 15.68 -5.27
CA ALA A 89 -7.13 14.39 -5.77
C ALA A 89 -7.65 14.06 -7.17
N LYS A 90 -8.92 14.34 -7.46
CA LYS A 90 -9.52 14.17 -8.78
C LYS A 90 -8.77 14.93 -9.88
N SER A 91 -8.48 16.21 -9.66
CA SER A 91 -7.71 17.01 -10.62
C SER A 91 -6.28 16.46 -10.81
N ILE A 92 -5.63 16.03 -9.73
CA ILE A 92 -4.30 15.40 -9.78
C ILE A 92 -4.35 14.13 -10.64
N PHE A 93 -5.35 13.26 -10.44
CA PHE A 93 -5.47 12.02 -11.19
C PHE A 93 -5.79 12.25 -12.66
N ARG A 94 -6.66 13.20 -12.99
CA ARG A 94 -6.95 13.57 -14.39
C ARG A 94 -5.70 14.05 -15.12
N ASN A 95 -4.93 14.92 -14.49
CA ASN A 95 -3.67 15.40 -15.04
C ASN A 95 -2.67 14.26 -15.19
N ALA A 96 -2.58 13.35 -14.21
CA ALA A 96 -1.69 12.20 -14.29
C ALA A 96 -2.02 11.29 -15.50
N VAL A 97 -3.31 11.07 -15.78
CA VAL A 97 -3.76 10.27 -16.93
C VAL A 97 -3.40 10.95 -18.25
N SER A 98 -3.57 12.27 -18.37
CA SER A 98 -3.29 13.01 -19.62
C SER A 98 -1.81 13.06 -19.98
N VAL A 99 -0.90 12.90 -19.01
CA VAL A 99 0.55 12.94 -19.22
C VAL A 99 1.21 11.56 -19.28
N LEU A 100 0.44 10.47 -19.22
CA LEU A 100 0.97 9.12 -19.48
C LEU A 100 1.45 9.01 -20.92
N HIS A 101 2.72 8.66 -21.11
CA HIS A 101 3.33 8.60 -22.45
C HIS A 101 4.31 7.42 -22.57
N GLY A 102 4.89 7.26 -23.76
CA GLY A 102 5.83 6.19 -24.07
C GLY A 102 5.17 4.89 -24.59
N PRO A 103 5.97 3.85 -24.84
CA PRO A 103 5.55 2.65 -25.56
C PRO A 103 4.39 1.88 -24.92
N MET A 104 4.24 1.99 -23.60
CA MET A 104 3.22 1.28 -22.81
C MET A 104 1.97 2.13 -22.53
N ALA A 105 1.93 3.41 -22.92
CA ALA A 105 0.85 4.32 -22.52
C ALA A 105 -0.53 3.85 -22.95
N ARG A 106 -0.68 3.37 -24.20
CA ARG A 106 -1.96 2.83 -24.69
C ARG A 106 -2.45 1.64 -23.87
N TRP A 107 -1.54 0.75 -23.48
CA TRP A 107 -1.87 -0.38 -22.61
C TRP A 107 -2.24 0.08 -21.20
N TRP A 108 -1.50 1.05 -20.62
CA TRP A 108 -1.85 1.62 -19.31
C TRP A 108 -3.24 2.25 -19.31
N LEU A 109 -3.56 3.06 -20.33
CA LEU A 109 -4.87 3.69 -20.48
C LEU A 109 -5.98 2.65 -20.62
N HIS A 110 -5.74 1.58 -21.39
CA HIS A 110 -6.67 0.46 -21.48
C HIS A 110 -6.92 -0.21 -20.12
N VAL A 111 -5.85 -0.51 -19.36
CA VAL A 111 -5.96 -1.10 -18.01
C VAL A 111 -6.68 -0.17 -17.03
N LEU A 112 -6.43 1.14 -17.11
CA LEU A 112 -7.11 2.12 -16.27
C LEU A 112 -8.61 2.23 -16.59
N ALA A 113 -8.97 2.16 -17.87
CA ALA A 113 -10.37 2.17 -18.30
C ALA A 113 -11.11 0.88 -17.89
N ASP A 114 -10.43 -0.27 -17.90
CA ASP A 114 -11.02 -1.57 -17.52
C ASP A 114 -10.98 -1.85 -16.00
N ALA A 115 -10.22 -1.08 -15.22
CA ALA A 115 -10.07 -1.29 -13.78
C ALA A 115 -11.39 -1.46 -12.99
N PRO A 116 -12.50 -0.75 -13.30
CA PRO A 116 -13.79 -0.99 -12.62
C PRO A 116 -14.31 -2.43 -12.76
N ASN A 117 -14.03 -3.09 -13.89
CA ASN A 117 -14.41 -4.48 -14.14
C ASN A 117 -13.46 -5.48 -13.44
N SER A 118 -12.26 -5.03 -13.08
CA SER A 118 -11.18 -5.83 -12.49
C SER A 118 -10.98 -5.56 -10.99
N ARG A 119 -11.99 -5.02 -10.28
CA ARG A 119 -11.90 -4.56 -8.88
C ARG A 119 -11.37 -5.59 -7.87
N TYR A 120 -11.55 -6.88 -8.16
CA TYR A 120 -11.03 -7.98 -7.33
C TYR A 120 -9.49 -8.08 -7.36
N TYR A 121 -8.86 -7.66 -8.45
CA TYR A 121 -7.41 -7.77 -8.64
C TYR A 121 -6.66 -6.49 -8.27
N TYR A 122 -7.24 -5.33 -8.58
CA TYR A 122 -6.60 -4.03 -8.35
C TYR A 122 -7.61 -2.89 -8.39
N SER A 123 -7.25 -1.75 -7.76
CA SER A 123 -7.98 -0.50 -7.90
C SER A 123 -7.48 0.32 -9.09
N GLN A 124 -8.34 1.16 -9.66
CA GLN A 124 -7.96 2.12 -10.69
C GLN A 124 -6.89 3.09 -10.17
N VAL A 125 -7.09 3.62 -8.95
CA VAL A 125 -6.14 4.50 -8.26
C VAL A 125 -4.79 3.80 -8.08
N GLY A 126 -4.77 2.57 -7.56
CA GLY A 126 -3.54 1.82 -7.32
C GLY A 126 -2.75 1.58 -8.61
N LYS A 127 -3.44 1.28 -9.73
CA LYS A 127 -2.81 1.18 -11.05
C LYS A 127 -2.28 2.51 -11.55
N LEU A 128 -3.02 3.60 -11.39
CA LEU A 128 -2.57 4.92 -11.81
C LEU A 128 -1.31 5.33 -11.04
N LEU A 129 -1.28 5.15 -9.72
CA LEU A 129 -0.08 5.38 -8.91
C LEU A 129 1.11 4.54 -9.43
N CYS A 130 0.88 3.26 -9.74
CA CYS A 130 1.92 2.39 -10.28
C CYS A 130 2.43 2.84 -11.65
N PHE A 131 1.53 3.19 -12.58
CA PHE A 131 1.88 3.61 -13.93
C PHE A 131 2.57 4.97 -13.93
N ALA A 132 2.09 5.92 -13.13
CA ALA A 132 2.70 7.23 -12.98
C ALA A 132 4.15 7.11 -12.47
N ARG A 133 4.43 6.21 -11.52
CA ARG A 133 5.82 5.89 -11.11
C ARG A 133 6.66 5.34 -12.25
N LYS A 134 6.12 4.39 -13.04
CA LYS A 134 6.82 3.81 -14.20
C LYS A 134 7.04 4.82 -15.33
N ASN A 135 6.18 5.82 -15.43
CA ASN A 135 6.26 6.94 -16.36
C ASN A 135 7.22 8.05 -15.89
N GLY A 136 7.84 7.91 -14.71
CA GLY A 136 8.75 8.92 -14.14
C GLY A 136 8.07 10.10 -13.45
N SER A 137 6.75 10.04 -13.24
CA SER A 137 5.93 11.08 -12.62
C SER A 137 5.18 10.54 -11.39
N PRO A 138 5.86 10.15 -10.29
CA PRO A 138 5.21 9.62 -9.10
C PRO A 138 4.19 10.62 -8.54
N LEU A 139 3.01 10.14 -8.14
CA LEU A 139 1.93 11.01 -7.65
C LEU A 139 1.94 11.17 -6.13
N GLU A 140 2.58 10.26 -5.40
CA GLU A 140 2.59 10.28 -3.93
C GLU A 140 3.09 11.61 -3.35
N PRO A 141 4.16 12.26 -3.86
CA PRO A 141 4.57 13.57 -3.37
C PRO A 141 3.52 14.67 -3.61
N VAL A 142 2.91 14.69 -4.80
CA VAL A 142 1.88 15.69 -5.15
C VAL A 142 0.63 15.52 -4.30
N LEU A 143 0.23 14.26 -4.05
CA LEU A 143 -0.88 13.95 -3.15
C LEU A 143 -0.56 14.34 -1.69
N ALA A 144 0.69 14.17 -1.26
CA ALA A 144 1.13 14.57 0.08
C ALA A 144 1.11 16.10 0.26
N GLU A 145 1.56 16.85 -0.75
CA GLU A 145 1.45 18.32 -0.78
C GLU A 145 -0.02 18.79 -0.74
N ALA A 146 -0.92 18.03 -1.36
CA ALA A 146 -2.35 18.23 -1.31
C ALA A 146 -3.02 17.81 0.03
N GLY A 147 -2.24 17.36 1.02
CA GLY A 147 -2.72 17.01 2.35
C GLY A 147 -3.12 15.55 2.56
N TYR A 148 -2.92 14.68 1.55
CA TYR A 148 -3.16 13.25 1.70
C TYR A 148 -1.94 12.53 2.29
N VAL A 149 -2.13 11.80 3.38
CA VAL A 149 -1.02 11.10 4.06
C VAL A 149 -0.73 9.72 3.48
N GLY A 150 -1.63 9.22 2.63
CA GLY A 150 -1.57 7.89 2.06
C GLY A 150 -2.80 7.54 1.23
N SER A 151 -2.93 6.26 0.94
CA SER A 151 -4.14 5.66 0.39
C SER A 151 -4.68 4.58 1.33
N LYS A 152 -5.97 4.27 1.21
CA LYS A 152 -6.65 3.20 1.92
C LYS A 152 -7.46 2.36 0.94
N LYS A 153 -7.67 1.09 1.25
CA LYS A 153 -8.52 0.18 0.48
C LYS A 153 -9.24 -0.78 1.43
N ARG A 154 -10.54 -0.99 1.26
CA ARG A 154 -11.25 -2.07 1.94
C ARG A 154 -10.93 -3.41 1.28
N VAL A 155 -10.64 -4.42 2.08
CA VAL A 155 -10.32 -5.76 1.59
C VAL A 155 -11.36 -6.75 2.09
N GLU A 156 -12.27 -7.15 1.21
CA GLU A 156 -13.40 -8.04 1.55
C GLU A 156 -12.94 -9.39 2.12
N VAL A 157 -11.88 -9.98 1.54
CA VAL A 157 -11.31 -11.26 2.04
C VAL A 157 -10.68 -11.15 3.43
N TRP A 158 -10.53 -9.94 3.97
CA TRP A 158 -10.07 -9.67 5.33
C TRP A 158 -11.23 -9.25 6.26
N ASN A 159 -12.43 -9.77 6.01
CA ASN A 159 -13.66 -9.39 6.71
C ASN A 159 -13.92 -7.87 6.66
N GLY A 160 -13.58 -7.24 5.53
CA GLY A 160 -13.76 -5.82 5.32
C GLY A 160 -12.76 -4.93 6.06
N ALA A 161 -11.65 -5.48 6.59
CA ALA A 161 -10.55 -4.68 7.13
C ALA A 161 -9.97 -3.73 6.07
N CYS A 162 -9.40 -2.61 6.52
CA CYS A 162 -8.72 -1.67 5.65
C CYS A 162 -7.23 -1.99 5.54
N GLU A 163 -6.72 -1.98 4.31
CA GLU A 163 -5.30 -1.79 4.01
C GLU A 163 -5.03 -0.29 3.91
N PHE A 164 -3.93 0.17 4.49
CA PHE A 164 -3.43 1.54 4.32
C PHE A 164 -2.03 1.50 3.71
N CYS A 165 -1.74 2.39 2.77
CA CYS A 165 -0.39 2.65 2.28
C CYS A 165 -0.01 4.10 2.61
N VAL A 166 0.82 4.29 3.63
CA VAL A 166 1.22 5.61 4.14
C VAL A 166 2.44 6.11 3.37
N PHE A 167 2.34 7.30 2.76
CA PHE A 167 3.40 7.93 1.98
C PHE A 167 4.38 8.71 2.88
N GLN A 168 3.86 9.38 3.92
CA GLN A 168 4.62 10.17 4.89
C GLN A 168 5.11 9.30 6.05
N THR A 169 6.14 8.47 5.78
CA THR A 169 6.61 7.45 6.72
C THR A 169 7.26 8.00 7.98
N ASP A 170 7.79 9.21 7.91
CA ASP A 170 8.38 9.97 9.02
C ASP A 170 7.34 10.32 10.10
N ARG A 171 6.05 10.27 9.76
CA ARG A 171 4.95 10.50 10.70
C ARG A 171 4.40 9.23 11.35
N LEU A 172 5.00 8.07 11.08
CA LEU A 172 4.64 6.81 11.71
C LEU A 172 5.42 6.63 13.02
N ARG A 173 4.71 6.30 14.10
CA ARG A 173 5.33 5.98 15.39
C ARG A 173 4.99 4.55 15.79
N ILE A 174 6.03 3.76 16.06
CA ILE A 174 5.85 2.43 16.65
C ILE A 174 5.52 2.61 18.13
N LEU A 175 4.38 2.07 18.56
CA LEU A 175 3.94 2.07 19.95
C LEU A 175 4.38 0.79 20.66
N SER A 176 4.25 -0.35 19.98
CA SER A 176 4.68 -1.64 20.49
C SER A 176 5.10 -2.57 19.35
N ALA A 177 5.92 -3.57 19.68
CA ALA A 177 6.34 -4.63 18.77
C ALA A 177 6.26 -5.96 19.52
N GLN A 178 5.34 -6.83 19.10
CA GLN A 178 5.13 -8.12 19.74
C GLN A 178 5.63 -9.24 18.83
N PRO A 179 6.43 -10.20 19.34
CA PRO A 179 6.78 -11.37 18.56
C PRO A 179 5.52 -12.17 18.23
N HIS A 180 5.48 -12.72 17.02
CA HIS A 180 4.44 -13.60 16.55
C HIS A 180 5.08 -14.87 16.00
N GLN A 181 4.51 -16.01 16.33
CA GLN A 181 4.91 -17.30 15.80
C GLN A 181 3.70 -17.92 15.11
N ARG A 182 3.90 -18.48 13.92
CA ARG A 182 2.82 -19.22 13.25
C ARG A 182 2.49 -20.45 14.08
N ILE A 183 1.22 -20.58 14.47
CA ILE A 183 0.71 -21.80 15.10
C ILE A 183 0.57 -22.84 13.98
N ALA A 184 1.23 -23.99 14.11
CA ALA A 184 1.02 -25.11 13.21
C ALA A 184 -0.46 -25.53 13.29
N ALA A 185 -1.14 -25.51 12.15
CA ALA A 185 -2.53 -25.96 12.02
C ALA A 185 -2.62 -27.49 12.11
#